data_AF-A0A5R9Q6X0-F1
#
_entry.id   AF-A0A5R9Q6X0-F1
#
_cell.length_a   1.000
_cell.length_b   1.000
_cell.length_c   1.000
_cell.angle_alpha   90.00
_cell.angle_beta   90.00
_cell.angle_gamma   90.00
#
_symmetry.space_group_name_H-M   'P 1'
#
loop_
_entity.id
_entity.type
_entity.pdbx_description
1 polymer ?
#
loop_
_entity_poly.entity_id
_entity_poly.type
_entity_poly.pdbx_seq_one_letter_code
_entity_poly.pdbx_strand_id
1 'polypeptide(L)'
;MKLVFRLLVIALCSFATYADTLSIKQQQAWLEDISFFENQVRTKHIEPFHTLAESDFARLLKELKQDLPLLSEPQVEARLMAITGAIGDGHTNYFMMSGPHQHFPVRYKFFDNKLRVIDTTKPYQHLIGAELKTINGLTVEALFELITPLLPGVDNQFSAKTRFEYYLTLHKLLLGLGFVKDNAVANFEFQLKGNLLIEQIAPIEMSEFAKLSSAFKSHSDKLNMLDIGMPGISLGLLKDKKIAYFNFNAYPSFEQVISECQALQKQLKAAKSKYLIIDFRGNGGGSFYTGLAFSSCLLPLDQFDWKTGVFVLTDEQTFSAAMSNTVQFKQILNARIFGTPTGGDPNQFSESYRFALPNSKRKLSVSKRYYPFLFDNTDAVYPDVLIETSWLDYQQGNDPVLSAVLAEIEK
;
A
#
# COMPACT_ATOMS: atom_id res chain seq x y z
N MET A 1 -4.61 2.02 22.97
CA MET A 1 -3.42 2.85 22.65
C MET A 1 -2.37 3.00 23.76
N LYS A 2 -2.68 2.87 25.06
CA LYS A 2 -1.67 3.06 26.14
C LYS A 2 -0.69 1.89 26.37
N LEU A 3 -0.95 0.69 25.83
CA LEU A 3 -0.15 -0.51 26.12
C LEU A 3 0.96 -0.79 25.08
N VAL A 4 0.74 -0.45 23.81
CA VAL A 4 1.69 -0.78 22.71
C VAL A 4 2.94 0.12 22.74
N PHE A 5 2.79 1.40 23.10
CA PHE A 5 3.92 2.33 23.16
C PHE A 5 4.86 2.11 24.36
N ARG A 6 4.45 1.36 25.38
CA ARG A 6 5.32 1.00 26.51
C ARG A 6 6.25 -0.18 26.23
N LEU A 7 6.04 -0.92 25.14
CA LEU A 7 6.83 -2.11 24.79
C LEU A 7 7.97 -1.86 23.80
N LEU A 8 8.16 -0.61 23.33
CA LEU A 8 9.41 -0.16 22.71
C LEU A 8 10.49 0.21 23.75
N VAL A 9 10.32 -0.25 24.99
CA VAL A 9 11.36 -0.30 26.01
C VAL A 9 12.04 -1.67 25.92
N ILE A 10 13.12 -1.71 25.14
CA ILE A 10 14.36 -2.45 25.41
C ILE A 10 14.15 -3.78 26.15
N ALA A 11 13.91 -4.86 25.40
CA ALA A 11 14.30 -6.19 25.86
C ALA A 11 15.78 -6.41 25.52
N LEU A 12 16.65 -5.99 26.45
CA LEU A 12 18.04 -6.45 26.57
C LEU A 12 18.05 -7.97 26.76
N CYS A 13 18.78 -8.70 25.92
CA CYS A 13 19.71 -9.77 26.32
C CYS A 13 20.33 -10.43 25.09
N SER A 14 21.57 -10.01 24.78
CA SER A 14 22.72 -10.82 24.32
C SER A 14 23.63 -9.93 23.47
N PHE A 15 24.89 -9.79 23.88
CA PHE A 15 25.93 -9.13 23.09
C PHE A 15 26.12 -9.86 21.74
N ALA A 16 25.37 -9.41 20.76
CA ALA A 16 25.56 -9.71 19.36
C ALA A 16 25.55 -8.37 18.62
N THR A 17 26.39 -8.21 17.61
CA THR A 17 26.66 -6.96 16.90
C THR A 17 25.39 -6.35 16.31
N TYR A 18 24.75 -5.46 17.08
CA TYR A 18 23.78 -4.49 16.58
C TYR A 18 24.53 -3.39 15.82
N ALA A 19 23.85 -2.70 14.90
CA ALA A 19 24.43 -1.61 14.13
C ALA A 19 25.09 -0.56 15.05
N ASP A 20 26.18 0.04 14.58
CA ASP A 20 26.95 1.01 15.37
C ASP A 20 26.08 2.21 15.80
N THR A 21 26.30 2.66 17.03
CA THR A 21 25.67 3.87 17.57
C THR A 21 26.17 5.12 16.84
N LEU A 22 25.34 6.17 16.80
CA LEU A 22 25.67 7.43 16.13
C LEU A 22 26.91 8.11 16.74
N SER A 23 27.80 8.61 15.88
CA SER A 23 28.86 9.56 16.28
C SER A 23 28.28 10.89 16.75
N ILE A 24 29.04 11.68 17.52
CA ILE A 24 28.62 13.02 18.00
C ILE A 24 28.16 13.91 16.83
N LYS A 25 28.86 13.86 15.69
CA LYS A 25 28.48 14.61 14.49
C LYS A 25 27.13 14.17 13.93
N GLN A 26 26.88 12.85 13.87
CA GLN A 26 25.60 12.32 13.41
C GLN A 26 24.47 12.64 14.40
N GLN A 27 24.72 12.60 15.71
CA GLN A 27 23.74 12.98 16.73
C GLN A 27 23.29 14.43 16.54
N GLN A 28 24.23 15.37 16.32
CA GLN A 28 23.90 16.78 16.06
C GLN A 28 23.06 16.94 14.79
N ALA A 29 23.42 16.26 13.70
CA ALA A 29 22.66 16.26 12.46
C ALA A 29 21.22 15.74 12.65
N TRP A 30 21.05 14.68 13.45
CA TRP A 30 19.73 14.14 13.79
C TRP A 30 18.91 15.07 14.69
N LEU A 31 19.52 15.80 15.63
CA LEU A 31 18.81 16.80 16.42
C LEU A 31 18.17 17.91 15.55
N GLU A 32 18.91 18.37 14.55
CA GLU A 32 18.43 19.36 13.57
C GLU A 32 17.32 18.79 12.69
N ASP A 33 17.50 17.56 12.20
CA ASP A 33 16.49 16.84 11.41
C ASP A 33 15.18 16.63 12.17
N ILE A 34 15.25 16.19 13.43
CA ILE A 34 14.07 15.96 14.28
C ILE A 34 13.37 17.29 14.58
N SER A 35 14.12 18.37 14.81
CA SER A 35 13.55 19.70 15.05
C SER A 35 12.90 20.28 13.79
N PHE A 36 13.49 20.03 12.61
CA PHE A 36 12.87 20.38 11.33
C PHE A 36 11.59 19.57 11.09
N PHE A 37 11.61 18.26 11.31
CA PHE A 37 10.43 17.39 11.23
C PHE A 37 9.30 17.89 12.11
N GLU A 38 9.59 18.17 13.39
CA GLU A 38 8.63 18.73 14.34
C GLU A 38 7.96 20.00 13.80
N ASN A 39 8.75 20.94 13.27
CA ASN A 39 8.22 22.16 12.68
C ASN A 39 7.36 21.89 11.44
N GLN A 40 7.75 20.97 10.56
CA GLN A 40 6.95 20.63 9.37
C GLN A 40 5.60 20.03 9.76
N VAL A 41 5.57 19.08 10.71
CA VAL A 41 4.31 18.51 11.21
C VAL A 41 3.40 19.61 11.76
N ARG A 42 3.93 20.48 12.62
CA ARG A 42 3.16 21.55 13.26
C ARG A 42 2.62 22.61 12.31
N THR A 43 3.33 22.90 11.22
CA THR A 43 3.03 24.06 10.36
C THR A 43 2.48 23.70 8.98
N LYS A 44 2.60 22.44 8.54
CA LYS A 44 2.20 22.00 7.20
C LYS A 44 1.11 20.95 7.20
N HIS A 45 0.97 20.20 8.28
CA HIS A 45 -0.18 19.32 8.42
C HIS A 45 -1.45 20.14 8.70
N ILE A 46 -2.58 19.79 8.11
CA ILE A 46 -3.84 20.54 8.30
C ILE A 46 -4.36 20.45 9.74
N GLU A 47 -4.23 19.28 10.36
CA GLU A 47 -4.65 19.03 11.75
C GLU A 47 -3.79 17.94 12.44
N PRO A 48 -2.50 18.17 12.74
CA PRO A 48 -1.53 17.10 13.10
C PRO A 48 -1.82 16.33 14.39
N PHE A 49 -2.80 16.78 15.18
CA PHE A 49 -3.08 16.25 16.51
C PHE A 49 -4.52 15.70 16.64
N HIS A 50 -5.12 15.28 15.52
CA HIS A 50 -6.45 14.67 15.50
C HIS A 50 -6.47 13.29 16.21
N THR A 51 -5.38 12.53 16.15
CA THR A 51 -5.25 11.21 16.82
C THR A 51 -4.24 11.24 17.97
N LEU A 52 -3.04 11.78 17.74
CA LEU A 52 -1.99 11.90 18.76
C LEU A 52 -2.07 13.26 19.44
N ALA A 53 -2.21 13.27 20.78
CA ALA A 53 -2.18 14.50 21.54
C ALA A 53 -0.83 15.23 21.36
N GLU A 54 -0.88 16.56 21.21
CA GLU A 54 0.32 17.39 21.02
C GLU A 54 1.38 17.19 22.12
N SER A 55 0.93 17.02 23.37
CA SER A 55 1.81 16.76 24.51
C SER A 55 2.52 15.41 24.41
N ASP A 56 1.85 14.38 23.90
CA ASP A 56 2.44 13.07 23.66
C ASP A 56 3.41 13.10 22.48
N PHE A 57 3.08 13.80 21.40
CA PHE A 57 3.99 14.03 20.27
C PHE A 57 5.29 14.71 20.73
N ALA A 58 5.17 15.82 21.48
CA ALA A 58 6.31 16.55 22.02
C ALA A 58 7.15 15.67 22.97
N ARG A 59 6.49 14.86 23.81
CA ARG A 59 7.17 13.92 24.71
C ARG A 59 7.95 12.85 23.93
N LEU A 60 7.34 12.22 22.93
CA LEU A 60 8.01 11.19 22.11
C LEU A 60 9.23 11.75 21.37
N LEU A 61 9.13 12.97 20.82
CA LEU A 61 10.27 13.63 20.19
C LEU A 61 11.38 13.96 21.19
N LYS A 62 11.02 14.39 22.41
CA LYS A 62 11.99 14.65 23.47
C LYS A 62 12.73 13.37 23.88
N GLU A 63 12.00 12.28 24.10
CA GLU A 63 12.56 10.96 24.42
C GLU A 63 13.50 10.49 23.30
N LEU A 64 13.10 10.61 22.02
CA LEU A 64 13.96 10.29 20.89
C LEU A 64 15.25 11.12 20.88
N LYS A 65 15.17 12.45 21.08
CA LYS A 65 16.35 13.34 21.13
C LYS A 65 17.30 12.96 22.27
N GLN A 66 16.78 12.55 23.42
CA GLN A 66 17.57 12.13 24.58
C GLN A 66 18.30 10.79 24.34
N ASP A 67 17.66 9.86 23.65
CA ASP A 67 18.20 8.53 23.41
C ASP A 67 19.21 8.47 22.25
N LEU A 68 19.37 9.52 21.43
CA LEU A 68 20.29 9.55 20.28
C LEU A 68 21.69 8.96 20.54
N PRO A 69 22.35 9.18 21.69
CA PRO A 69 23.66 8.57 21.97
C PRO A 69 23.66 7.04 22.05
N LEU A 70 22.50 6.43 22.28
CA LEU A 70 22.30 4.98 22.44
C LEU A 70 21.78 4.30 21.17
N LEU A 71 21.44 5.08 20.14
CA LEU A 71 20.76 4.58 18.95
C LEU A 71 21.71 4.50 17.77
N SER A 72 21.46 3.53 16.90
CA SER A 72 21.95 3.48 15.53
C SER A 72 20.99 4.21 14.58
N GLU A 73 21.44 4.52 13.36
CA GLU A 73 20.58 5.16 12.34
C GLU A 73 19.26 4.40 12.09
N PRO A 74 19.25 3.07 11.85
CA PRO A 74 18.00 2.32 11.67
C PRO A 74 17.03 2.45 12.85
N GLN A 75 17.53 2.52 14.08
CA GLN A 75 16.70 2.68 15.28
C GLN A 75 16.12 4.10 15.38
N VAL A 76 16.87 5.14 15.01
CA VAL A 76 16.33 6.51 14.92
C VAL A 76 15.23 6.60 13.87
N GLU A 77 15.46 6.04 12.68
CA GLU A 77 14.46 6.03 11.61
C GLU A 77 13.21 5.25 12.00
N ALA A 78 13.33 4.07 12.63
CA ALA A 78 12.19 3.29 13.11
C ALA A 78 11.36 4.04 14.16
N ARG A 79 12.01 4.75 15.10
CA ARG A 79 11.30 5.60 16.07
C ARG A 79 10.61 6.79 15.42
N LEU A 80 11.23 7.44 14.41
CA LEU A 80 10.56 8.50 13.64
C LEU A 80 9.38 7.97 12.82
N MET A 81 9.48 6.77 12.26
CA MET A 81 8.36 6.09 11.62
C MET A 81 7.22 5.86 12.61
N ALA A 82 7.49 5.36 13.81
CA ALA A 82 6.47 5.17 14.85
C ALA A 82 5.81 6.49 15.29
N ILE A 83 6.59 7.56 15.46
CA ILE A 83 6.07 8.88 15.83
C ILE A 83 5.19 9.46 14.70
N THR A 84 5.61 9.25 13.45
CA THR A 84 4.87 9.72 12.27
C THR A 84 3.58 8.91 12.09
N GLY A 85 3.63 7.58 12.20
CA GLY A 85 2.46 6.72 12.13
C GLY A 85 1.44 6.97 13.24
N ALA A 86 1.91 7.41 14.43
CA ALA A 86 1.02 7.78 15.52
C ALA A 86 0.17 9.02 15.24
N ILE A 87 0.55 9.88 14.29
CA ILE A 87 -0.30 11.01 13.83
C ILE A 87 -1.63 10.46 13.29
N GLY A 88 -1.61 9.28 12.67
CA GLY A 88 -2.79 8.45 12.48
C GLY A 88 -3.57 8.73 11.20
N ASP A 89 -2.88 9.07 10.11
CA ASP A 89 -3.47 9.18 8.77
C ASP A 89 -2.53 8.61 7.69
N GLY A 90 -3.09 8.10 6.60
CA GLY A 90 -2.35 7.38 5.56
C GLY A 90 -1.51 8.27 4.62
N HIS A 91 -1.58 9.59 4.71
CA HIS A 91 -0.81 10.49 3.85
C HIS A 91 0.29 11.25 4.62
N THR A 92 0.38 11.06 5.93
CA THR A 92 1.49 11.47 6.80
C THR A 92 2.48 10.33 7.00
N ASN A 93 3.64 10.41 6.34
CA ASN A 93 4.50 9.25 6.14
C ASN A 93 5.98 9.57 6.32
N TYR A 94 6.71 8.61 6.88
CA TYR A 94 8.17 8.56 6.87
C TYR A 94 8.64 7.53 5.85
N PHE A 95 9.33 7.97 4.78
CA PHE A 95 9.75 7.08 3.70
C PHE A 95 11.18 6.56 3.93
N MET A 96 11.36 5.54 4.76
CA MET A 96 12.67 4.94 5.07
C MET A 96 13.45 4.51 3.82
N MET A 97 12.76 4.02 2.79
CA MET A 97 13.35 3.62 1.50
C MET A 97 13.84 4.79 0.62
N SER A 98 13.65 6.04 1.05
CA SER A 98 14.30 7.19 0.42
C SER A 98 15.81 7.23 0.66
N GLY A 99 16.32 6.41 1.60
CA GLY A 99 17.73 6.16 1.84
C GLY A 99 18.26 4.85 1.29
N PRO A 100 19.55 4.52 1.53
CA PRO A 100 20.09 3.20 1.28
C PRO A 100 19.31 2.12 2.05
N HIS A 101 18.93 1.05 1.37
CA HIS A 101 18.16 -0.04 1.93
C HIS A 101 18.36 -1.33 1.13
N GLN A 102 18.12 -2.45 1.79
CA GLN A 102 18.13 -3.80 1.23
C GLN A 102 16.83 -4.51 1.62
N HIS A 103 16.51 -5.58 0.89
CA HIS A 103 15.32 -6.38 1.12
C HIS A 103 15.65 -7.86 1.24
N PHE A 104 14.96 -8.58 2.13
CA PHE A 104 14.95 -10.03 2.05
C PHE A 104 14.32 -10.47 0.71
N PRO A 105 14.92 -11.42 -0.02
CA PRO A 105 14.59 -11.76 -1.41
C PRO A 105 13.28 -12.54 -1.59
N VAL A 106 12.24 -12.22 -0.83
CA VAL A 106 10.95 -12.94 -0.78
C VAL A 106 9.82 -11.93 -0.86
N ARG A 107 8.87 -12.13 -1.78
CA ARG A 107 7.62 -11.36 -1.82
C ARG A 107 6.49 -12.16 -1.21
N TYR A 108 5.65 -11.46 -0.44
CA TYR A 108 4.53 -12.05 0.26
C TYR A 108 3.18 -11.53 -0.22
N LYS A 109 2.12 -12.30 0.02
CA LYS A 109 0.73 -11.83 0.02
C LYS A 109 -0.11 -12.62 1.02
N PHE A 110 -1.07 -11.96 1.68
CA PHE A 110 -2.03 -12.60 2.56
C PHE A 110 -3.13 -13.30 1.77
N PHE A 111 -3.46 -14.53 2.20
CA PHE A 111 -4.64 -15.29 1.77
C PHE A 111 -5.24 -15.95 3.01
N ASP A 112 -6.50 -15.69 3.35
CA ASP A 112 -7.17 -16.24 4.54
C ASP A 112 -6.33 -16.02 5.83
N ASN A 113 -5.78 -14.81 6.01
CA ASN A 113 -4.84 -14.42 7.07
C ASN A 113 -3.50 -15.18 7.11
N LYS A 114 -3.17 -15.95 6.08
CA LYS A 114 -1.88 -16.64 5.93
C LYS A 114 -0.98 -15.88 4.99
N LEU A 115 0.18 -15.46 5.47
CA LEU A 115 1.17 -14.75 4.66
C LEU A 115 1.96 -15.76 3.82
N ARG A 116 1.72 -15.81 2.52
CA ARG A 116 2.34 -16.77 1.59
C ARG A 116 3.37 -16.12 0.70
N VAL A 117 4.40 -16.88 0.35
CA VAL A 117 5.40 -16.49 -0.64
C VAL A 117 4.80 -16.51 -2.04
N ILE A 118 4.79 -15.37 -2.73
CA ILE A 118 4.29 -15.24 -4.11
C ILE A 118 5.40 -15.15 -5.15
N ASP A 119 6.61 -14.78 -4.74
CA ASP A 119 7.81 -14.81 -5.59
C ASP A 119 9.08 -14.74 -4.74
N THR A 120 10.21 -15.18 -5.28
CA THR A 120 11.51 -15.19 -4.61
C THR A 120 12.65 -15.39 -5.60
N THR A 121 13.89 -15.14 -5.17
CA THR A 121 15.07 -15.36 -6.02
C THR A 121 15.34 -16.86 -6.25
N LYS A 122 16.13 -17.17 -7.30
CA LYS A 122 16.45 -18.54 -7.74
C LYS A 122 16.83 -19.51 -6.61
N PRO A 123 17.70 -19.15 -5.63
CA PRO A 123 18.09 -20.08 -4.56
C PRO A 123 16.94 -20.55 -3.67
N TYR A 124 15.84 -19.80 -3.60
CA TYR A 124 14.74 -20.06 -2.67
C TYR A 124 13.42 -20.39 -3.39
N GLN A 125 13.44 -20.71 -4.69
CA GLN A 125 12.21 -20.95 -5.48
C GLN A 125 11.31 -22.06 -4.92
N HIS A 126 11.87 -23.03 -4.17
CA HIS A 126 11.09 -24.06 -3.49
C HIS A 126 10.16 -23.51 -2.39
N LEU A 127 10.34 -22.25 -1.97
CA LEU A 127 9.48 -21.58 -1.00
C LEU A 127 8.20 -21.01 -1.63
N ILE A 128 8.08 -20.92 -2.96
CA ILE A 128 6.89 -20.33 -3.60
C ILE A 128 5.62 -21.10 -3.17
N GLY A 129 4.66 -20.35 -2.64
CA GLY A 129 3.40 -20.86 -2.07
C GLY A 129 3.47 -21.30 -0.60
N ALA A 130 4.66 -21.35 0.01
CA ALA A 130 4.83 -21.65 1.43
C ALA A 130 4.28 -20.51 2.28
N GLU A 131 3.69 -20.85 3.43
CA GLU A 131 3.24 -19.92 4.46
C GLU A 131 4.43 -19.54 5.35
N LEU A 132 4.72 -18.24 5.52
CA LEU A 132 5.70 -17.78 6.49
C LEU A 132 5.14 -17.97 7.90
N LYS A 133 5.92 -18.60 8.78
CA LYS A 133 5.56 -18.82 10.19
C LYS A 133 6.34 -17.89 11.11
N THR A 134 7.67 -17.85 10.98
CA THR A 134 8.51 -17.03 11.86
C THR A 134 9.71 -16.41 11.14
N ILE A 135 10.20 -15.31 11.69
CA ILE A 135 11.53 -14.74 11.39
C ILE A 135 12.29 -14.64 12.72
N ASN A 136 13.42 -15.33 12.84
CA ASN A 136 14.20 -15.44 14.07
C ASN A 136 13.35 -15.83 15.30
N GLY A 137 12.36 -16.71 15.11
CA GLY A 137 11.45 -17.19 16.16
C GLY A 137 10.28 -16.24 16.50
N LEU A 138 10.23 -15.04 15.92
CA LEU A 138 9.06 -14.16 16.03
C LEU A 138 7.98 -14.59 15.03
N THR A 139 6.77 -14.83 15.51
CA THR A 139 5.65 -15.22 14.64
C THR A 139 5.22 -14.08 13.72
N VAL A 140 4.62 -14.42 12.58
CA VAL A 140 4.04 -13.41 11.66
C VAL A 140 3.02 -12.53 12.38
N GLU A 141 2.23 -13.09 13.29
CA GLU A 141 1.25 -12.33 14.08
C GLU A 141 1.93 -11.31 15.00
N ALA A 142 2.98 -11.71 15.71
CA ALA A 142 3.75 -10.79 16.56
C ALA A 142 4.47 -9.71 15.74
N LEU A 143 5.03 -10.09 14.59
CA LEU A 143 5.65 -9.15 13.67
C LEU A 143 4.63 -8.15 13.13
N PHE A 144 3.42 -8.61 12.78
CA PHE A 144 2.34 -7.75 12.31
C PHE A 144 1.96 -6.70 13.36
N GLU A 145 1.74 -7.11 14.61
CA GLU A 145 1.42 -6.19 15.71
C GLU A 145 2.54 -5.17 15.98
N LEU A 146 3.80 -5.60 15.93
CA LEU A 146 4.94 -4.73 16.23
C LEU A 146 5.29 -3.77 15.08
N ILE A 147 5.09 -4.19 13.82
CA ILE A 147 5.46 -3.40 12.65
C ILE A 147 4.34 -2.44 12.23
N THR A 148 3.07 -2.84 12.35
CA THR A 148 1.92 -2.06 11.85
C THR A 148 1.92 -0.59 12.28
N PRO A 149 2.22 -0.23 13.56
CA PRO A 149 2.25 1.18 13.99
C PRO A 149 3.32 2.05 13.30
N LEU A 150 4.27 1.46 12.58
CA LEU A 150 5.34 2.16 11.88
C LEU A 150 5.07 2.30 10.37
N LEU A 151 4.07 1.59 9.85
CA LEU A 151 3.85 1.47 8.42
C LEU A 151 3.31 2.78 7.84
N PRO A 152 3.92 3.31 6.77
CA PRO A 152 3.36 4.43 6.04
C PRO A 152 2.22 3.97 5.12
N GLY A 153 1.30 4.87 4.80
CA GLY A 153 0.24 4.62 3.83
C GLY A 153 -0.85 3.72 4.39
N VAL A 154 -1.16 3.85 5.68
CA VAL A 154 -2.16 3.04 6.40
C VAL A 154 -3.28 3.95 6.89
N ASP A 155 -4.47 3.77 6.35
CA ASP A 155 -5.71 4.36 6.88
C ASP A 155 -6.49 3.35 7.73
N ASN A 156 -6.39 2.05 7.41
CA ASN A 156 -7.19 1.01 8.01
C ASN A 156 -6.46 -0.35 8.00
N GLN A 157 -7.10 -1.39 8.54
CA GLN A 157 -6.57 -2.77 8.58
C GLN A 157 -6.25 -3.37 7.21
N PHE A 158 -6.93 -2.95 6.14
CA PHE A 158 -6.75 -3.48 4.80
C PHE A 158 -5.45 -2.93 4.18
N SER A 159 -5.23 -1.62 4.25
CA SER A 159 -3.95 -1.04 3.84
C SER A 159 -2.81 -1.51 4.75
N ALA A 160 -3.03 -1.69 6.06
CA ALA A 160 -2.02 -2.25 6.96
C ALA A 160 -1.49 -3.61 6.48
N LYS A 161 -2.36 -4.54 6.06
CA LYS A 161 -1.97 -5.84 5.49
C LYS A 161 -1.06 -5.70 4.28
N THR A 162 -1.48 -4.91 3.29
CA THR A 162 -0.70 -4.63 2.08
C THR A 162 0.67 -4.02 2.40
N ARG A 163 0.72 -3.02 3.29
CA ARG A 163 1.98 -2.38 3.66
C ARG A 163 2.90 -3.35 4.39
N PHE A 164 2.34 -4.18 5.27
CA PHE A 164 3.10 -5.19 6.00
C PHE A 164 3.76 -6.20 5.06
N GLU A 165 3.05 -6.71 4.05
CA GLU A 165 3.59 -7.64 3.05
C GLU A 165 4.90 -7.15 2.43
N TYR A 166 4.99 -5.85 2.16
CA TYR A 166 6.17 -5.24 1.57
C TYR A 166 7.21 -4.83 2.62
N TYR A 167 6.81 -4.15 3.69
CA TYR A 167 7.74 -3.64 4.71
C TYR A 167 8.36 -4.74 5.57
N LEU A 168 7.74 -5.92 5.68
CA LEU A 168 8.35 -7.09 6.30
C LEU A 168 9.63 -7.52 5.56
N THR A 169 9.74 -7.22 4.27
CA THR A 169 10.96 -7.52 3.49
C THR A 169 12.09 -6.52 3.77
N LEU A 170 11.79 -5.34 4.32
CA LEU A 170 12.75 -4.24 4.45
C LEU A 170 13.74 -4.52 5.59
N HIS A 171 14.96 -4.92 5.23
CA HIS A 171 16.01 -5.29 6.20
C HIS A 171 16.26 -4.17 7.22
N LYS A 172 16.33 -2.91 6.76
CA LYS A 172 16.60 -1.75 7.62
C LYS A 172 15.55 -1.55 8.71
N LEU A 173 14.28 -1.80 8.40
CA LEU A 173 13.20 -1.70 9.39
C LEU A 173 13.34 -2.79 10.45
N LEU A 174 13.54 -4.04 10.01
CA LEU A 174 13.73 -5.17 10.93
C LEU A 174 14.97 -5.00 11.80
N LEU A 175 16.05 -4.40 11.26
CA LEU A 175 17.26 -4.06 11.99
C LEU A 175 17.00 -2.96 13.02
N GLY A 176 16.27 -1.90 12.65
CA GLY A 176 15.87 -0.82 13.55
C GLY A 176 14.97 -1.27 14.70
N LEU A 177 14.20 -2.33 14.50
CA LEU A 177 13.37 -2.99 15.51
C LEU A 177 14.13 -4.07 16.31
N GLY A 178 15.36 -4.40 15.93
CA GLY A 178 16.19 -5.41 16.59
C GLY A 178 15.77 -6.85 16.30
N PHE A 179 14.95 -7.09 15.27
CA PHE A 179 14.49 -8.43 14.87
C PHE A 179 15.54 -9.19 14.06
N VAL A 180 16.47 -8.47 13.43
CA VAL A 180 17.62 -9.01 12.70
C VAL A 180 18.90 -8.28 13.10
N LYS A 181 20.04 -8.85 12.74
CA LYS A 181 21.38 -8.29 13.01
C LYS A 181 21.95 -7.69 11.73
N ASP A 182 22.84 -6.71 11.90
CA ASP A 182 23.44 -6.03 10.76
C ASP A 182 24.31 -6.97 9.93
N ASN A 183 24.17 -6.91 8.60
CA ASN A 183 24.87 -7.76 7.63
C ASN A 183 24.80 -9.28 7.91
N ALA A 184 23.76 -9.75 8.60
CA ALA A 184 23.60 -11.16 8.95
C ALA A 184 22.47 -11.83 8.17
N VAL A 185 22.60 -13.13 7.95
CA VAL A 185 21.47 -13.99 7.57
C VAL A 185 20.45 -14.03 8.70
N ALA A 186 19.16 -14.03 8.37
CA ALA A 186 18.09 -14.26 9.32
C ALA A 186 17.48 -15.65 9.08
N ASN A 187 17.02 -16.29 10.15
CA ASN A 187 16.36 -17.59 10.09
C ASN A 187 14.88 -17.38 9.78
N PHE A 188 14.40 -17.98 8.70
CA PHE A 188 12.99 -17.97 8.32
C PHE A 188 12.43 -19.39 8.42
N GLU A 189 11.26 -19.51 9.03
CA GLU A 189 10.52 -20.78 9.08
C GLU A 189 9.26 -20.66 8.25
N PHE A 190 9.08 -21.60 7.32
CA PHE A 190 7.93 -21.68 6.44
C PHE A 190 7.22 -23.02 6.58
N GLN A 191 5.94 -23.06 6.20
CA GLN A 191 5.17 -24.28 6.10
C GLN A 191 4.64 -24.48 4.67
N LEU A 192 4.93 -25.64 4.08
CA LEU A 192 4.44 -26.00 2.75
C LEU A 192 3.91 -27.44 2.75
N LYS A 193 2.62 -27.62 2.42
CA LYS A 193 1.95 -28.93 2.38
C LYS A 193 2.15 -29.77 3.67
N GLY A 194 2.15 -29.10 4.82
CA GLY A 194 2.35 -29.71 6.13
C GLY A 194 3.81 -29.84 6.57
N ASN A 195 4.79 -29.67 5.67
CA ASN A 195 6.21 -29.75 5.99
C ASN A 195 6.77 -28.41 6.46
N LEU A 196 7.61 -28.44 7.50
CA LEU A 196 8.40 -27.29 7.94
C LEU A 196 9.64 -27.12 7.05
N LEU A 197 9.88 -25.91 6.58
CA LEU A 197 11.07 -25.52 5.81
C LEU A 197 11.79 -24.42 6.61
N ILE A 198 13.10 -24.56 6.82
CA ILE A 198 13.91 -23.60 7.57
C ILE A 198 15.02 -23.10 6.65
N GLU A 199 15.11 -21.79 6.47
CA GLU A 199 16.08 -21.17 5.57
C GLU A 199 16.84 -20.04 6.27
N GLN A 200 18.14 -19.93 5.96
CA GLN A 200 18.96 -18.80 6.35
C GLN A 200 19.07 -17.84 5.17
N ILE A 201 18.37 -16.70 5.25
CA ILE A 201 18.20 -15.79 4.12
C ILE A 201 18.98 -14.50 4.39
N ALA A 202 19.85 -14.13 3.46
CA ALA A 202 20.53 -12.83 3.45
C ALA A 202 19.68 -11.77 2.71
N PRO A 203 19.73 -10.49 3.13
CA PRO A 203 19.14 -9.40 2.38
C PRO A 203 19.90 -9.16 1.06
N ILE A 204 19.21 -8.62 0.07
CA ILE A 204 19.72 -8.28 -1.26
C ILE A 204 19.48 -6.80 -1.58
N GLU A 205 20.27 -6.27 -2.51
CA GLU A 205 20.09 -4.92 -3.03
C GLU A 205 18.71 -4.72 -3.68
N MET A 206 18.18 -3.50 -3.60
CA MET A 206 16.88 -3.16 -4.17
C MET A 206 16.82 -3.42 -5.69
N SER A 207 17.92 -3.28 -6.43
CA SER A 207 17.99 -3.58 -7.86
C SER A 207 17.71 -5.05 -8.20
N GLU A 208 18.11 -5.98 -7.33
CA GLU A 208 17.81 -7.40 -7.47
C GLU A 208 16.39 -7.72 -6.99
N PHE A 209 15.96 -7.13 -5.87
CA PHE A 209 14.61 -7.33 -5.34
C PHE A 209 13.53 -6.78 -6.28
N ALA A 210 13.81 -5.69 -7.00
CA ALA A 210 12.90 -5.09 -7.98
C ALA A 210 12.56 -6.01 -9.16
N LYS A 211 13.40 -7.02 -9.43
CA LYS A 211 13.15 -8.02 -10.50
C LYS A 211 12.08 -9.03 -10.10
N LEU A 212 11.78 -9.16 -8.81
CA LEU A 212 10.75 -10.05 -8.31
C LEU A 212 9.37 -9.49 -8.65
N SER A 213 8.52 -10.36 -9.19
CA SER A 213 7.12 -10.11 -9.53
C SER A 213 6.37 -11.42 -9.34
N SER A 214 5.08 -11.40 -8.98
CA SER A 214 4.37 -12.64 -8.69
C SER A 214 4.64 -13.75 -9.71
N ALA A 215 5.04 -14.92 -9.19
CA ALA A 215 5.27 -16.13 -9.97
C ALA A 215 3.97 -16.67 -10.58
N PHE A 216 2.82 -16.23 -10.07
CA PHE A 216 1.50 -16.55 -10.58
C PHE A 216 1.00 -15.43 -11.49
N LYS A 217 0.47 -15.80 -12.65
CA LYS A 217 -0.08 -14.87 -13.63
C LYS A 217 -1.60 -15.00 -13.64
N SER A 218 -2.27 -13.87 -13.67
CA SER A 218 -3.72 -13.86 -13.79
C SER A 218 -4.11 -14.27 -15.22
N HIS A 219 -5.19 -15.01 -15.37
CA HIS A 219 -5.81 -15.23 -16.68
C HIS A 219 -6.32 -13.91 -17.28
N SER A 220 -6.66 -12.91 -16.44
CA SER A 220 -6.99 -11.57 -16.91
C SER A 220 -5.80 -10.81 -17.51
N ASP A 221 -4.55 -11.24 -17.26
CA ASP A 221 -3.36 -10.68 -17.94
C ASP A 221 -3.34 -11.00 -19.44
N LYS A 222 -4.12 -12.01 -19.88
CA LYS A 222 -4.25 -12.38 -21.30
C LYS A 222 -5.32 -11.56 -22.03
N LEU A 223 -6.02 -10.67 -21.33
CA LEU A 223 -6.98 -9.78 -21.99
C LEU A 223 -6.24 -8.91 -23.01
N ASN A 224 -6.81 -8.80 -24.21
CA ASN A 224 -6.26 -7.89 -25.21
C ASN A 224 -6.61 -6.45 -24.81
N MET A 225 -5.61 -5.76 -24.24
CA MET A 225 -5.75 -4.39 -23.76
C MET A 225 -5.28 -3.40 -24.82
N LEU A 226 -6.17 -2.49 -25.17
CA LEU A 226 -5.93 -1.42 -26.12
C LEU A 226 -5.32 -0.21 -25.39
N ASP A 227 -4.30 0.38 -25.99
CA ASP A 227 -3.84 1.71 -25.65
C ASP A 227 -4.85 2.74 -26.17
N ILE A 228 -5.32 3.59 -25.27
CA ILE A 228 -6.30 4.64 -25.53
C ILE A 228 -5.68 6.05 -25.39
N GLY A 229 -4.35 6.15 -25.42
CA GLY A 229 -3.62 7.41 -25.29
C GLY A 229 -3.60 7.96 -23.86
N MET A 230 -4.04 7.17 -22.87
CA MET A 230 -4.13 7.57 -21.46
C MET A 230 -3.17 6.69 -20.62
N PRO A 231 -1.91 7.09 -20.42
CA PRO A 231 -0.93 6.27 -19.68
C PRO A 231 -1.44 5.82 -18.31
N GLY A 232 -1.43 4.51 -18.06
CA GLY A 232 -1.95 3.91 -16.84
C GLY A 232 -3.41 3.47 -16.90
N ILE A 233 -4.15 3.83 -17.96
CA ILE A 233 -5.52 3.37 -18.22
C ILE A 233 -5.52 2.63 -19.56
N SER A 234 -5.96 1.37 -19.55
CA SER A 234 -6.06 0.56 -20.77
C SER A 234 -7.47 -0.01 -20.94
N LEU A 235 -7.89 -0.23 -22.18
CA LEU A 235 -9.24 -0.67 -22.52
C LEU A 235 -9.27 -2.07 -23.12
N GLY A 236 -9.93 -3.02 -22.45
CA GLY A 236 -10.33 -4.30 -23.01
C GLY A 236 -11.77 -4.25 -23.51
N LEU A 237 -12.05 -4.85 -24.67
CA LEU A 237 -13.43 -5.04 -25.17
C LEU A 237 -13.79 -6.52 -25.08
N LEU A 238 -14.66 -6.88 -24.14
CA LEU A 238 -15.00 -8.27 -23.81
C LEU A 238 -16.37 -8.67 -24.36
N LYS A 239 -16.62 -9.99 -24.45
CA LYS A 239 -17.92 -10.60 -24.80
C LYS A 239 -18.55 -9.95 -26.04
N ASP A 240 -17.89 -10.09 -27.19
CA ASP A 240 -18.28 -9.47 -28.47
C ASP A 240 -18.41 -7.94 -28.38
N LYS A 241 -17.51 -7.32 -27.60
CA LYS A 241 -17.42 -5.87 -27.34
C LYS A 241 -18.58 -5.27 -26.56
N LYS A 242 -19.50 -6.09 -26.03
CA LYS A 242 -20.61 -5.63 -25.18
C LYS A 242 -20.12 -4.98 -23.88
N ILE A 243 -18.93 -5.33 -23.42
CA ILE A 243 -18.35 -4.86 -22.16
C ILE A 243 -17.07 -4.08 -22.47
N ALA A 244 -17.01 -2.83 -22.01
CA ALA A 244 -15.78 -2.05 -21.97
C ALA A 244 -15.15 -2.17 -20.58
N TYR A 245 -13.98 -2.80 -20.53
CA TYR A 245 -13.20 -3.05 -19.33
C TYR A 245 -12.02 -2.08 -19.26
N PHE A 246 -11.98 -1.22 -18.27
CA PHE A 246 -10.90 -0.28 -18.03
C PHE A 246 -10.01 -0.80 -16.90
N ASN A 247 -8.77 -1.15 -17.21
CA ASN A 247 -7.76 -1.41 -16.18
C ASN A 247 -7.07 -0.10 -15.81
N PHE A 248 -7.25 0.35 -14.57
CA PHE A 248 -6.75 1.61 -14.05
C PHE A 248 -5.55 1.33 -13.13
N ASN A 249 -4.34 1.25 -13.70
CA ASN A 249 -3.11 0.97 -12.95
C ASN A 249 -2.41 2.23 -12.44
N ALA A 250 -2.61 3.36 -13.13
CA ALA A 250 -2.04 4.65 -12.77
C ALA A 250 -2.90 5.79 -13.29
N TYR A 251 -2.57 7.00 -12.87
CA TYR A 251 -3.32 8.21 -13.19
C TYR A 251 -2.55 9.07 -14.20
N PRO A 252 -3.04 9.21 -15.45
CA PRO A 252 -2.52 10.21 -16.39
C PRO A 252 -2.87 11.63 -15.91
N SER A 253 -2.32 12.65 -16.57
CA SER A 253 -2.71 14.03 -16.27
C SER A 253 -4.16 14.30 -16.67
N PHE A 254 -4.75 15.31 -16.03
CA PHE A 254 -6.11 15.75 -16.36
C PHE A 254 -6.22 16.13 -17.84
N GLU A 255 -5.25 16.89 -18.35
CA GLU A 255 -5.20 17.38 -19.72
C GLU A 255 -5.17 16.23 -20.73
N GLN A 256 -4.41 15.17 -20.43
CA GLN A 256 -4.32 13.99 -21.28
C GLN A 256 -5.65 13.25 -21.38
N VAL A 257 -6.40 13.14 -20.27
CA VAL A 257 -7.73 12.52 -20.30
C VAL A 257 -8.68 13.35 -21.15
N ILE A 258 -8.64 14.68 -21.02
CA ILE A 258 -9.50 15.58 -21.82
C ILE A 258 -9.15 15.49 -23.32
N SER A 259 -7.86 15.46 -23.69
CA SER A 259 -7.44 15.40 -25.09
C SER A 259 -7.86 14.09 -25.77
N GLU A 260 -7.79 12.97 -25.07
CA GLU A 260 -8.14 11.65 -25.62
C GLU A 260 -9.64 11.32 -25.54
N CYS A 261 -10.42 12.17 -24.86
CA CYS A 261 -11.82 11.85 -24.58
C CYS A 261 -12.66 11.61 -25.83
N GLN A 262 -12.52 12.46 -26.87
CA GLN A 262 -13.29 12.30 -28.10
C GLN A 262 -12.95 10.99 -28.84
N ALA A 263 -11.67 10.61 -28.83
CA ALA A 263 -11.21 9.36 -29.43
C ALA A 263 -11.79 8.15 -28.69
N LEU A 264 -11.75 8.19 -27.35
CA LEU A 264 -12.34 7.15 -26.50
C LEU A 264 -13.85 7.02 -26.73
N GLN A 265 -14.59 8.13 -26.74
CA GLN A 265 -16.04 8.11 -27.01
C GLN A 265 -16.36 7.52 -28.38
N LYS A 266 -15.60 7.87 -29.43
CA LYS A 266 -15.78 7.32 -30.77
C LYS A 266 -15.57 5.81 -30.77
N GLN A 267 -14.53 5.33 -30.09
CA GLN A 267 -14.21 3.91 -29.97
C GLN A 267 -15.32 3.13 -29.25
N LEU A 268 -15.81 3.64 -28.12
CA LEU A 268 -16.91 3.03 -27.36
C LEU A 268 -18.22 3.01 -28.16
N LYS A 269 -18.55 4.09 -28.88
CA LYS A 269 -19.71 4.15 -29.79
C LYS A 269 -19.62 3.12 -30.92
N ALA A 270 -18.44 2.97 -31.53
CA ALA A 270 -18.22 1.97 -32.58
C ALA A 270 -18.32 0.53 -32.04
N ALA A 271 -17.86 0.30 -30.81
CA ALA A 271 -17.95 -0.99 -30.13
C ALA A 271 -19.39 -1.36 -29.71
N LYS A 272 -20.28 -0.36 -29.57
CA LYS A 272 -21.65 -0.52 -29.03
C LYS A 272 -21.66 -1.21 -27.66
N SER A 273 -20.63 -0.97 -26.85
CA SER A 273 -20.56 -1.50 -25.50
C SER A 273 -21.71 -0.97 -24.66
N LYS A 274 -22.35 -1.84 -23.89
CA LYS A 274 -23.50 -1.55 -23.03
C LYS A 274 -23.12 -1.55 -21.54
N TYR A 275 -22.03 -2.23 -21.19
CA TYR A 275 -21.57 -2.40 -19.81
C TYR A 275 -20.17 -1.80 -19.64
N LEU A 276 -19.91 -1.26 -18.46
CA LEU A 276 -18.64 -0.70 -18.02
C LEU A 276 -18.10 -1.49 -16.84
N ILE A 277 -16.86 -1.93 -16.92
CA ILE A 277 -16.10 -2.44 -15.77
C ILE A 277 -14.89 -1.53 -15.60
N ILE A 278 -14.71 -0.98 -14.40
CA ILE A 278 -13.58 -0.11 -14.04
C ILE A 278 -12.82 -0.80 -12.92
N ASP A 279 -11.62 -1.26 -13.20
CA ASP A 279 -10.80 -2.01 -12.26
C ASP A 279 -9.78 -1.09 -11.58
N PHE A 280 -9.95 -0.89 -10.26
CA PHE A 280 -9.03 -0.14 -9.40
C PHE A 280 -8.20 -1.07 -8.48
N ARG A 281 -8.27 -2.39 -8.66
CA ARG A 281 -7.46 -3.34 -7.89
C ARG A 281 -5.98 -3.07 -8.14
N GLY A 282 -5.17 -3.07 -7.10
CA GLY A 282 -3.75 -2.76 -7.18
C GLY A 282 -3.41 -1.28 -7.34
N ASN A 283 -4.39 -0.37 -7.41
CA ASN A 283 -4.14 1.05 -7.65
C ASN A 283 -4.03 1.87 -6.36
N GLY A 284 -2.82 2.33 -6.03
CA GLY A 284 -2.53 3.15 -4.85
C GLY A 284 -2.95 4.63 -4.93
N GLY A 285 -3.54 5.06 -6.06
CA GLY A 285 -4.02 6.42 -6.29
C GLY A 285 -3.12 7.28 -7.16
N GLY A 286 -3.33 8.59 -7.09
CA GLY A 286 -2.75 9.57 -8.01
C GLY A 286 -3.51 10.89 -7.92
N SER A 287 -3.94 11.44 -9.05
CA SER A 287 -4.73 12.67 -9.10
C SER A 287 -6.23 12.36 -9.04
N PHE A 288 -6.90 12.83 -7.99
CA PHE A 288 -8.36 12.77 -7.87
C PHE A 288 -9.09 13.37 -9.10
N TYR A 289 -8.56 14.47 -9.65
CA TYR A 289 -9.16 15.19 -10.77
C TYR A 289 -9.13 14.42 -12.09
N THR A 290 -8.18 13.49 -12.26
CA THR A 290 -8.10 12.66 -13.46
C THR A 290 -9.29 11.69 -13.53
N GLY A 291 -9.75 11.13 -12.41
CA GLY A 291 -10.97 10.30 -12.39
C GLY A 291 -12.24 11.12 -12.63
N LEU A 292 -12.27 12.38 -12.19
CA LEU A 292 -13.34 13.33 -12.55
C LEU A 292 -13.38 13.59 -14.05
N ALA A 293 -12.23 13.84 -14.68
CA ALA A 293 -12.14 14.02 -16.13
C ALA A 293 -12.60 12.76 -16.87
N PHE A 294 -12.20 11.59 -16.38
CA PHE A 294 -12.54 10.31 -16.99
C PHE A 294 -14.05 10.03 -16.94
N SER A 295 -14.67 10.20 -15.78
CA SER A 295 -16.13 10.06 -15.66
C SER A 295 -16.89 11.10 -16.49
N SER A 296 -16.43 12.36 -16.53
CA SER A 296 -17.00 13.38 -17.42
C SER A 296 -16.89 12.99 -18.90
N CYS A 297 -15.90 12.21 -19.28
CA CYS A 297 -15.77 11.70 -20.65
C CYS A 297 -16.79 10.59 -20.97
N LEU A 298 -17.15 9.77 -19.99
CA LEU A 298 -18.08 8.65 -20.17
C LEU A 298 -19.55 9.07 -20.12
N LEU A 299 -19.91 10.01 -19.25
CA LEU A 299 -21.30 10.44 -19.00
C LEU A 299 -22.09 10.84 -20.26
N PRO A 300 -21.51 11.46 -21.31
CA PRO A 300 -22.23 11.77 -22.56
C PRO A 300 -22.60 10.55 -23.43
N LEU A 301 -22.27 9.32 -23.03
CA LEU A 301 -22.51 8.11 -23.81
C LEU A 301 -23.83 7.42 -23.36
N ASP A 302 -24.92 7.68 -24.10
CA ASP A 302 -26.26 7.13 -23.79
C ASP A 302 -26.41 5.61 -24.02
N GLN A 303 -25.41 4.97 -24.63
CA GLN A 303 -25.44 3.54 -24.95
C GLN A 303 -25.28 2.62 -23.73
N PHE A 304 -24.76 3.15 -22.61
CA PHE A 304 -24.52 2.37 -21.42
C PHE A 304 -25.78 2.20 -20.58
N ASP A 305 -25.91 1.05 -19.95
CA ASP A 305 -26.91 0.85 -18.91
C ASP A 305 -26.44 1.53 -17.62
N TRP A 306 -26.75 2.82 -17.47
CA TRP A 306 -26.40 3.59 -16.28
C TRP A 306 -27.15 3.16 -15.01
N LYS A 307 -28.21 2.34 -15.11
CA LYS A 307 -28.96 1.88 -13.94
C LYS A 307 -28.33 0.63 -13.32
N THR A 308 -27.84 -0.29 -14.14
CA THR A 308 -27.38 -1.61 -13.68
C THR A 308 -26.09 -2.11 -14.33
N GLY A 309 -25.51 -1.36 -15.27
CA GLY A 309 -24.42 -1.83 -16.12
C GLY A 309 -23.05 -1.23 -15.86
N VAL A 310 -22.83 -0.55 -14.73
CA VAL A 310 -21.52 -0.03 -14.34
C VAL A 310 -21.00 -0.75 -13.10
N PHE A 311 -19.80 -1.28 -13.20
CA PHE A 311 -19.15 -2.07 -12.16
C PHE A 311 -17.78 -1.50 -11.84
N VAL A 312 -17.44 -1.42 -10.56
CA VAL A 312 -16.11 -1.02 -10.08
C VAL A 312 -15.50 -2.18 -9.31
N LEU A 313 -14.26 -2.53 -9.60
CA LEU A 313 -13.53 -3.58 -8.88
C LEU A 313 -12.53 -2.95 -7.91
N THR A 314 -12.53 -3.40 -6.67
CA THR A 314 -11.66 -2.88 -5.60
C THR A 314 -10.89 -3.98 -4.90
N ASP A 315 -9.73 -3.62 -4.35
CA ASP A 315 -8.98 -4.45 -3.41
C ASP A 315 -8.38 -3.63 -2.26
N GLU A 316 -7.68 -4.30 -1.35
CA GLU A 316 -6.96 -3.70 -0.23
C GLU A 316 -5.85 -2.71 -0.65
N GLN A 317 -5.50 -2.66 -1.93
CA GLN A 317 -4.54 -1.70 -2.50
C GLN A 317 -5.21 -0.47 -3.08
N THR A 318 -6.52 -0.52 -3.37
CA THR A 318 -7.31 0.64 -3.82
C THR A 318 -7.26 1.73 -2.75
N PHE A 319 -6.46 2.77 -3.00
CA PHE A 319 -6.07 3.77 -1.99
C PHE A 319 -6.10 5.20 -2.56
N SER A 320 -6.17 6.22 -1.70
CA SER A 320 -6.07 7.64 -2.10
C SER A 320 -7.07 8.00 -3.22
N ALA A 321 -6.62 8.51 -4.36
CA ALA A 321 -7.48 8.86 -5.49
C ALA A 321 -8.30 7.68 -6.04
N ALA A 322 -7.77 6.45 -6.05
CA ALA A 322 -8.49 5.27 -6.55
C ALA A 322 -9.71 4.94 -5.67
N MET A 323 -9.53 5.04 -4.35
CA MET A 323 -10.64 4.94 -3.40
C MET A 323 -11.61 6.12 -3.56
N SER A 324 -11.09 7.35 -3.68
CA SER A 324 -11.93 8.55 -3.87
C SER A 324 -12.80 8.46 -5.14
N ASN A 325 -12.22 7.96 -6.24
CA ASN A 325 -12.94 7.75 -7.48
C ASN A 325 -13.86 6.52 -7.43
N THR A 326 -13.60 5.54 -6.56
CA THR A 326 -14.56 4.46 -6.27
C THR A 326 -15.85 5.03 -5.66
N VAL A 327 -15.74 5.86 -4.62
CA VAL A 327 -16.91 6.54 -4.02
C VAL A 327 -17.64 7.39 -5.06
N GLN A 328 -16.87 8.19 -5.80
CA GLN A 328 -17.41 9.06 -6.82
C GLN A 328 -18.13 8.28 -7.92
N PHE A 329 -17.56 7.20 -8.44
CA PHE A 329 -18.16 6.43 -9.54
C PHE A 329 -19.40 5.68 -9.06
N LYS A 330 -19.45 5.24 -7.79
CA LYS A 330 -20.69 4.78 -7.18
C LYS A 330 -21.77 5.87 -7.19
N GLN A 331 -21.43 7.10 -6.86
CA GLN A 331 -22.39 8.22 -6.78
C GLN A 331 -22.82 8.77 -8.15
N ILE A 332 -21.90 8.95 -9.10
CA ILE A 332 -22.16 9.65 -10.36
C ILE A 332 -22.45 8.70 -11.54
N LEU A 333 -21.87 7.49 -11.54
CA LEU A 333 -22.10 6.48 -12.58
C LEU A 333 -23.07 5.40 -12.11
N ASN A 334 -23.58 5.49 -10.87
CA ASN A 334 -24.42 4.48 -10.23
C ASN A 334 -23.77 3.08 -10.28
N ALA A 335 -22.44 3.06 -10.08
CA ALA A 335 -21.65 1.84 -10.14
C ALA A 335 -21.87 0.93 -8.94
N ARG A 336 -21.90 -0.39 -9.18
CA ARG A 336 -21.86 -1.42 -8.13
C ARG A 336 -20.42 -1.88 -7.90
N ILE A 337 -20.02 -1.97 -6.64
CA ILE A 337 -18.64 -2.30 -6.25
C ILE A 337 -18.51 -3.80 -5.96
N PHE A 338 -17.50 -4.44 -6.56
CA PHE A 338 -17.17 -5.85 -6.39
C PHE A 338 -15.71 -6.01 -5.94
N GLY A 339 -15.44 -7.01 -5.10
CA GLY A 339 -14.07 -7.32 -4.64
C GLY A 339 -13.93 -7.25 -3.13
N THR A 340 -12.86 -6.65 -2.63
CA THR A 340 -12.61 -6.48 -1.18
C THR A 340 -12.66 -5.00 -0.78
N PRO A 341 -12.79 -4.68 0.52
CA PRO A 341 -12.78 -3.29 0.99
C PRO A 341 -11.51 -2.55 0.58
N THR A 342 -11.65 -1.26 0.31
CA THR A 342 -10.53 -0.41 -0.08
C THR A 342 -9.51 -0.26 1.05
N GLY A 343 -8.24 -0.10 0.68
CA GLY A 343 -7.20 0.25 1.65
C GLY A 343 -7.30 1.68 2.18
N GLY A 344 -7.99 2.57 1.47
CA GLY A 344 -8.17 3.97 1.87
C GLY A 344 -9.49 4.22 2.61
N ASP A 345 -9.47 5.21 3.51
CA ASP A 345 -10.66 5.73 4.19
C ASP A 345 -11.32 6.82 3.31
N PRO A 346 -12.63 6.74 2.99
CA PRO A 346 -13.33 7.77 2.21
C PRO A 346 -13.42 9.13 2.91
N ASN A 347 -13.19 9.19 4.22
CA ASN A 347 -13.23 10.37 5.06
C ASN A 347 -11.85 10.63 5.66
N GLN A 348 -10.88 10.98 4.81
CA GLN A 348 -9.46 10.95 5.16
C GLN A 348 -8.78 12.31 5.13
N PHE A 349 -7.76 12.45 5.98
CA PHE A 349 -6.69 13.41 5.76
C PHE A 349 -5.86 12.95 4.56
N SER A 350 -5.68 13.84 3.59
CA SER A 350 -5.07 13.50 2.31
C SER A 350 -4.33 14.69 1.72
N GLU A 351 -3.91 14.54 0.46
CA GLU A 351 -3.01 15.44 -0.25
C GLU A 351 -1.68 15.64 0.48
N SER A 352 -0.61 15.10 -0.07
CA SER A 352 0.68 15.17 0.61
C SER A 352 1.39 16.51 0.36
N TYR A 353 1.77 17.21 1.42
CA TYR A 353 2.93 18.10 1.40
C TYR A 353 4.19 17.26 1.63
N ARG A 354 5.08 17.21 0.65
CA ARG A 354 6.31 16.39 0.69
C ARG A 354 7.52 17.27 1.00
N PHE A 355 8.40 16.77 1.87
CA PHE A 355 9.65 17.45 2.23
C PHE A 355 10.77 16.44 2.47
N ALA A 356 12.01 16.93 2.55
CA ALA A 356 13.18 16.15 2.91
C ALA A 356 13.86 16.74 4.14
N LEU A 357 14.38 15.89 5.02
CA LEU A 357 15.14 16.32 6.17
C LEU A 357 16.48 16.97 5.74
N PRO A 358 16.92 18.05 6.40
CA PRO A 358 18.06 18.85 5.95
C PRO A 358 19.39 18.08 5.94
N ASN A 359 19.62 17.14 6.86
CA ASN A 359 20.87 16.41 6.97
C ASN A 359 20.79 14.98 6.42
N SER A 360 19.92 14.13 6.94
CA SER A 360 19.76 12.72 6.50
C SER A 360 19.16 12.57 5.10
N LYS A 361 18.55 13.63 4.57
CA LYS A 361 17.85 13.68 3.27
C LYS A 361 16.67 12.70 3.15
N ARG A 362 16.24 12.10 4.25
CA ARG A 362 15.06 11.23 4.27
C ARG A 362 13.83 12.02 3.90
N LYS A 363 12.98 11.42 3.07
CA LYS A 363 11.75 12.03 2.57
C LYS A 363 10.59 11.70 3.50
N LEU A 364 9.71 12.67 3.67
CA LEU A 364 8.47 12.53 4.42
C LEU A 364 7.32 13.22 3.70
N SER A 365 6.11 12.93 4.14
CA SER A 365 4.93 13.72 3.83
C SER A 365 4.08 13.99 5.06
N VAL A 366 3.26 15.04 4.97
CA VAL A 366 2.16 15.32 5.90
C VAL A 366 0.91 15.68 5.10
N SER A 367 -0.26 15.35 5.64
CA SER A 367 -1.55 15.64 5.02
C SER A 367 -1.93 17.11 5.11
N LYS A 368 -2.32 17.71 3.99
CA LYS A 368 -2.64 19.15 3.91
C LYS A 368 -4.11 19.43 3.59
N ARG A 369 -4.94 18.40 3.41
CA ARG A 369 -6.39 18.52 3.19
C ARG A 369 -7.14 17.42 3.94
N TYR A 370 -8.42 17.63 4.15
CA TYR A 370 -9.35 16.61 4.62
C TYR A 370 -10.50 16.49 3.62
N TYR A 371 -10.84 15.27 3.22
CA TYR A 371 -11.93 14.97 2.29
C TYR A 371 -13.00 14.11 2.99
N PRO A 372 -14.21 14.64 3.22
CA PRO A 372 -15.33 13.85 3.77
C PRO A 372 -16.25 13.36 2.64
N PHE A 373 -15.84 12.35 1.86
CA PHE A 373 -16.64 11.90 0.71
C PHE A 373 -17.95 11.21 1.09
N LEU A 374 -18.04 10.63 2.29
CA LEU A 374 -19.25 10.00 2.82
C LEU A 374 -19.73 10.72 4.08
N PHE A 375 -21.05 10.78 4.25
CA PHE A 375 -21.65 11.39 5.44
C PHE A 375 -21.42 10.56 6.70
N ASP A 376 -21.56 9.23 6.59
CA ASP A 376 -21.34 8.31 7.69
C ASP A 376 -19.85 8.01 7.84
N ASN A 377 -19.38 7.93 9.08
CA ASN A 377 -18.02 7.50 9.37
C ASN A 377 -17.88 6.00 9.04
N THR A 378 -16.85 5.68 8.26
CA THR A 378 -16.43 4.34 7.90
C THR A 378 -14.91 4.33 7.78
N ASP A 379 -14.28 3.17 7.91
CA ASP A 379 -12.83 3.00 7.79
C ASP A 379 -12.40 2.67 6.34
N ALA A 380 -13.33 2.21 5.51
CA ALA A 380 -13.10 1.83 4.12
C ALA A 380 -14.36 2.03 3.27
N VAL A 381 -14.20 1.96 1.95
CA VAL A 381 -15.31 1.72 1.03
C VAL A 381 -15.51 0.21 0.94
N TYR A 382 -16.61 -0.26 1.54
CA TYR A 382 -16.99 -1.66 1.47
C TYR A 382 -17.68 -1.98 0.13
N PRO A 383 -17.36 -3.13 -0.50
CA PRO A 383 -17.96 -3.52 -1.75
C PRO A 383 -19.44 -3.88 -1.56
N ASP A 384 -20.26 -3.66 -2.59
CA ASP A 384 -21.66 -4.14 -2.62
C ASP A 384 -21.72 -5.66 -2.71
N VAL A 385 -20.70 -6.29 -3.31
CA VAL A 385 -20.51 -7.74 -3.38
C VAL A 385 -19.09 -8.08 -2.96
N LEU A 386 -18.94 -8.59 -1.72
CA LEU A 386 -17.66 -9.04 -1.17
C LEU A 386 -17.21 -10.33 -1.86
N ILE A 387 -16.03 -10.30 -2.48
CA ILE A 387 -15.39 -11.44 -3.14
C ILE A 387 -13.91 -11.40 -2.82
N GLU A 388 -13.45 -12.42 -2.10
CA GLU A 388 -12.03 -12.59 -1.78
C GLU A 388 -11.38 -13.58 -2.76
N THR A 389 -10.16 -13.30 -3.17
CA THR A 389 -9.38 -14.23 -4.01
C THR A 389 -8.72 -15.27 -3.12
N SER A 390 -9.15 -16.52 -3.24
CA SER A 390 -8.54 -17.64 -2.51
C SER A 390 -7.09 -17.88 -2.96
N TRP A 391 -6.29 -18.54 -2.11
CA TRP A 391 -4.95 -18.99 -2.52
C TRP A 391 -5.02 -19.88 -3.79
N LEU A 392 -6.03 -20.74 -3.90
CA LEU A 392 -6.17 -21.65 -5.03
C LEU A 392 -6.44 -20.88 -6.33
N ASP A 393 -7.35 -19.89 -6.29
CA ASP A 393 -7.64 -19.04 -7.44
C ASP A 393 -6.42 -18.24 -7.86
N TYR A 394 -5.72 -17.63 -6.90
CA TYR A 394 -4.48 -16.91 -7.16
C TYR A 394 -3.43 -17.81 -7.81
N GLN A 395 -3.23 -19.01 -7.27
CA GLN A 395 -2.24 -19.98 -7.76
C GLN A 395 -2.58 -20.46 -9.18
N GLN A 396 -3.87 -20.58 -9.51
CA GLN A 396 -4.35 -21.02 -10.82
C GLN A 396 -4.52 -19.86 -11.82
N GLY A 397 -4.36 -18.61 -11.38
CA GLY A 397 -4.61 -17.43 -12.21
C GLY A 397 -6.10 -17.13 -12.42
N ASN A 398 -7.01 -17.70 -11.63
CA ASN A 398 -8.43 -17.40 -11.72
C ASN A 398 -8.71 -16.01 -11.13
N ASP A 399 -9.58 -15.25 -11.79
CA ASP A 399 -10.06 -13.95 -11.32
C ASP A 399 -11.53 -14.08 -10.88
N PRO A 400 -11.79 -14.40 -9.59
CA PRO A 400 -13.16 -14.63 -9.11
C PRO A 400 -14.00 -13.35 -9.13
N VAL A 401 -13.38 -12.18 -8.92
CA VAL A 401 -14.07 -10.88 -8.93
C VAL A 401 -14.58 -10.57 -10.33
N LEU A 402 -13.72 -10.66 -11.35
CA LEU A 402 -14.12 -10.43 -12.74
C LEU A 402 -15.14 -11.48 -13.19
N SER A 403 -14.94 -12.75 -12.82
CA SER A 403 -15.88 -13.83 -13.16
C SER A 403 -17.28 -13.58 -12.61
N ALA A 404 -17.39 -13.09 -11.37
CA ALA A 404 -18.68 -12.77 -10.76
C ALA A 404 -19.38 -11.60 -11.46
N VAL A 405 -18.64 -10.56 -11.86
CA VAL A 405 -19.20 -9.43 -12.62
C VAL A 405 -19.68 -9.88 -14.00
N LEU A 406 -18.91 -10.72 -14.69
CA LEU A 406 -19.33 -11.29 -15.97
C LEU A 406 -20.60 -12.13 -15.84
N ALA A 407 -20.72 -12.92 -14.78
CA ALA A 407 -21.94 -13.69 -14.49
C ALA A 407 -23.14 -12.78 -14.16
N GLU A 408 -22.92 -11.65 -13.48
CA GLU A 408 -23.97 -10.66 -13.19
C GLU A 408 -24.50 -10.01 -14.48
N ILE A 409 -23.63 -9.73 -15.45
CA ILE A 409 -24.01 -9.15 -16.76
C ILE A 409 -24.81 -10.13 -17.62
N GLU A 410 -24.65 -11.43 -17.40
CA GLU A 410 -25.34 -12.50 -18.16
C GLU A 410 -26.74 -12.84 -17.60
N LYS A 411 -27.11 -12.34 -16.41
CA LYS A 411 -28.47 -12.44 -15.85
C LYS A 411 -29.42 -11.47 -16.55
#